data_AF-A0A968NQK6-F1
#
_entry.id   AF-A0A968NQK6-F1
#
_cell.length_a   1.000
_cell.length_b   1.000
_cell.length_c   1.000
_cell.angle_alpha   90.00
_cell.angle_beta   90.00
_cell.angle_gamma   90.00
#
_symmetry.space_group_name_H-M   'P 1'
#
loop_
_entity.id
_entity.type
_entity.pdbx_description
1 polymer ?
#
loop_
_entity_poly.entity_id
_entity_poly.type
_entity_poly.pdbx_seq_one_letter_code
_entity_poly.pdbx_strand_id
1 'polypeptide(L)'
;MVFHHPHVLKPLGYRSYHSGKWHVDPIYAKVTSEAGFDRSYWRENANQNFKAEGHTEDDHPLPPAKPGTDYYATTAIADHMIKYLQEHAQAHAGKPFFAYVAYLSPHFPLHAPAEDIARYKGKYTPAGRCCAGRATNGNRPWAWWIGPCRRWNRRSSQAGRRISWSAFRTKSNPVCPGRN
;
A
#
# COMPACT_ATOMS: atom_id res chain seq x y z
N MET A 1 -20.15 13.02 -16.78
CA MET A 1 -18.81 13.58 -17.03
C MET A 1 -18.08 13.58 -15.70
N VAL A 2 -17.12 12.67 -15.49
CA VAL A 2 -16.31 12.66 -14.26
C VAL A 2 -15.21 13.70 -14.46
N PHE A 3 -15.32 14.85 -13.80
CA PHE A 3 -14.27 15.86 -13.85
C PHE A 3 -13.14 15.43 -12.91
N HIS A 4 -12.04 14.93 -13.46
CA HIS A 4 -10.83 14.69 -12.67
C HIS A 4 -10.14 16.03 -12.36
N HIS A 5 -9.63 16.20 -11.14
CA HIS A 5 -9.08 17.47 -10.65
C HIS A 5 -8.09 18.16 -11.62
N PRO A 6 -7.14 17.47 -12.28
CA PRO A 6 -6.24 18.07 -13.25
C PRO A 6 -6.94 18.76 -14.43
N HIS A 7 -8.03 18.19 -14.97
CA HIS A 7 -8.77 18.79 -16.08
C HIS A 7 -9.43 20.11 -15.70
N VAL A 8 -9.88 20.23 -14.45
CA VAL A 8 -10.50 21.46 -13.93
C VAL A 8 -9.44 22.52 -13.60
N LEU A 9 -8.27 22.08 -13.14
CA LEU A 9 -7.18 22.97 -12.73
C LEU A 9 -6.36 23.51 -13.93
N LYS A 10 -6.22 22.74 -15.01
CA LYS A 10 -5.46 23.12 -16.19
C LYS A 10 -5.89 24.46 -16.83
N PRO A 11 -7.18 24.74 -17.09
CA PRO A 11 -7.60 26.06 -17.61
C PRO A 11 -7.37 27.22 -16.63
N LEU A 12 -7.19 26.94 -15.32
CA LEU A 12 -6.84 27.94 -14.30
C LEU A 12 -5.33 28.22 -14.23
N GLY A 13 -4.54 27.64 -15.15
CA GLY A 13 -3.10 27.86 -15.23
C GLY A 13 -2.25 26.94 -14.35
N TYR A 14 -2.86 25.97 -13.66
CA TYR A 14 -2.14 24.98 -12.87
C TYR A 14 -1.42 23.97 -13.74
N ARG A 15 -0.27 23.53 -13.25
CA ARG A 15 0.37 22.28 -13.69
C ARG A 15 0.08 21.16 -12.71
N SER A 16 -0.23 19.97 -13.20
CA SER A 16 -0.58 18.82 -12.35
C SER A 16 0.46 17.71 -12.46
N TYR A 17 0.91 17.17 -11.33
CA TYR A 17 1.92 16.13 -11.24
C TYR A 17 1.40 14.93 -10.46
N HIS A 18 1.70 13.72 -10.93
CA HIS A 18 1.35 12.48 -10.26
C HIS A 18 2.61 11.66 -9.95
N SER A 19 2.66 11.04 -8.78
CA SER A 19 3.65 10.01 -8.48
C SER A 19 3.06 8.92 -7.60
N GLY A 20 3.12 7.67 -8.07
CA GLY A 20 2.74 6.48 -7.33
C GLY A 20 1.56 5.72 -7.92
N LYS A 21 0.63 5.30 -7.07
CA LYS A 21 -0.50 4.42 -7.43
C LYS A 21 -1.63 5.22 -8.07
N TRP A 22 -2.06 4.77 -9.25
CA TRP A 22 -3.23 5.32 -9.93
C TRP A 22 -4.54 4.62 -9.50
N HIS A 23 -4.77 3.37 -9.92
CA HIS A 23 -5.93 2.54 -9.52
C HIS A 23 -7.30 3.19 -9.80
N VAL A 24 -7.37 4.03 -10.83
CA VAL A 24 -8.60 4.62 -11.40
C VAL A 24 -8.93 4.01 -12.78
N ASP A 25 -8.17 3.00 -13.20
CA ASP A 25 -8.46 2.15 -14.36
C ASP A 25 -9.76 1.34 -14.08
N PRO A 26 -10.76 1.28 -14.99
CA PRO A 26 -10.73 1.56 -16.44
C PRO A 26 -11.23 2.94 -16.88
N ILE A 27 -11.37 3.90 -15.96
CA ILE A 27 -11.90 5.23 -16.33
C ILE A 27 -10.83 6.03 -17.09
N TYR A 28 -9.57 5.87 -16.73
CA TYR A 28 -8.41 6.44 -17.40
C TYR A 28 -7.25 5.45 -17.37
N ALA A 29 -6.96 4.82 -18.52
CA ALA A 29 -5.87 3.87 -18.67
C ALA A 29 -4.50 4.57 -18.74
N LYS A 30 -4.49 5.86 -19.11
CA LYS A 30 -3.28 6.67 -19.24
C LYS A 30 -3.36 7.93 -18.38
N VAL A 31 -2.37 8.10 -17.50
CA VAL A 31 -2.40 9.14 -16.46
C VAL A 31 -2.13 10.52 -17.06
N THR A 32 -1.23 10.64 -18.02
CA THR A 32 -0.97 11.93 -18.66
C THR A 32 -1.94 12.20 -19.79
N SER A 33 -2.08 11.25 -20.73
CA SER A 33 -2.87 11.51 -21.94
C SER A 33 -4.38 11.55 -21.72
N GLU A 34 -4.89 10.90 -20.68
CA GLU A 34 -6.33 10.84 -20.43
C GLU A 34 -6.75 11.48 -19.11
N ALA A 35 -5.97 11.37 -18.03
CA ALA A 35 -6.33 11.94 -16.72
C ALA A 35 -5.91 13.41 -16.53
N GLY A 36 -5.12 13.96 -17.46
CA GLY A 36 -4.81 15.39 -17.54
C GLY A 36 -3.60 15.83 -16.72
N PHE A 37 -2.80 14.91 -16.19
CA PHE A 37 -1.52 15.21 -15.55
C PHE A 37 -0.48 15.63 -16.58
N ASP A 38 0.37 16.59 -16.22
CA ASP A 38 1.47 17.04 -17.07
C ASP A 38 2.72 16.17 -16.95
N ARG A 39 2.97 15.60 -15.76
CA ARG A 39 3.97 14.54 -15.55
C ARG A 39 3.40 13.47 -14.62
N SER A 40 3.79 12.23 -14.83
CA SER A 40 3.33 11.11 -14.03
C SER A 40 4.41 10.05 -13.88
N TYR A 41 4.72 9.69 -12.65
CA TYR A 41 5.34 8.39 -12.35
C TYR A 41 4.25 7.45 -11.88
N TRP A 42 3.94 6.41 -12.66
CA TRP A 42 2.92 5.44 -12.29
C TRP A 42 3.54 4.06 -12.11
N ARG A 43 3.07 3.36 -11.09
CA ARG A 43 3.40 1.96 -10.88
C ARG A 43 2.16 1.14 -10.57
N GLU A 44 1.96 0.09 -11.34
CA GLU A 44 0.81 -0.80 -11.16
C GLU A 44 1.07 -1.87 -10.10
N ASN A 45 2.25 -2.48 -10.11
CA ASN A 45 2.57 -3.62 -9.26
C ASN A 45 2.83 -3.21 -7.79
N ALA A 46 1.79 -3.32 -6.97
CA ALA A 46 1.83 -3.11 -5.51
C ALA A 46 2.38 -4.31 -4.73
N ASN A 47 2.62 -5.44 -5.38
CA ASN A 47 3.01 -6.66 -4.68
C ASN A 47 4.52 -6.77 -4.42
N GLN A 48 5.34 -5.85 -4.95
CA GLN A 48 6.80 -5.93 -4.87
C GLN A 48 7.45 -4.56 -4.68
N ASN A 49 7.75 -4.17 -3.44
CA ASN A 49 8.27 -2.82 -3.19
C ASN A 49 9.75 -2.63 -3.55
N PHE A 50 10.54 -3.71 -3.63
CA PHE A 50 11.98 -3.66 -3.96
C PHE A 50 12.30 -3.87 -5.44
N LYS A 51 11.27 -4.03 -6.27
CA LYS A 51 11.41 -4.21 -7.70
C LYS A 51 10.55 -3.17 -8.40
N ALA A 52 11.11 -2.49 -9.39
CA ALA A 52 10.38 -1.52 -10.21
C ALA A 52 9.71 -2.20 -11.42
N GLU A 53 9.15 -3.41 -11.25
CA GLU A 53 8.49 -4.11 -12.36
C GLU A 53 7.19 -3.36 -12.75
N GLY A 54 6.99 -3.14 -14.06
CA GLY A 54 5.74 -2.57 -14.58
C GLY A 54 5.49 -1.11 -14.19
N HIS A 55 6.55 -0.30 -14.13
CA HIS A 55 6.45 1.13 -13.88
C HIS A 55 6.57 1.94 -15.16
N THR A 56 5.92 3.10 -15.17
CA THR A 56 5.89 4.03 -16.29
C THR A 56 6.22 5.44 -15.82
N GLU A 57 6.85 6.21 -16.71
CA GLU A 57 6.97 7.66 -16.58
C GLU A 57 6.33 8.29 -17.80
N ASP A 58 5.38 9.21 -17.58
CA ASP A 58 4.61 9.92 -18.62
C ASP A 58 3.94 8.96 -19.62
N ASP A 59 3.32 7.89 -19.09
CA ASP A 59 2.69 6.80 -19.84
C ASP A 59 3.65 5.96 -20.71
N HIS A 60 4.97 6.15 -20.56
CA HIS A 60 6.00 5.34 -21.20
C HIS A 60 6.61 4.32 -20.23
N PRO A 61 6.73 3.03 -20.61
CA PRO A 61 7.37 2.01 -19.77
C PRO A 61 8.83 2.35 -19.46
N LEU A 62 9.21 2.18 -18.20
CA LEU A 62 10.59 2.29 -17.74
C LEU A 62 11.19 0.88 -17.51
N PRO A 63 12.52 0.73 -17.67
CA PRO A 63 13.18 -0.53 -17.39
C PRO A 63 13.12 -0.85 -15.90
N PRO A 64 12.88 -2.12 -15.51
CA PRO A 64 12.79 -2.48 -14.11
C PRO A 64 14.11 -2.18 -13.37
N ALA A 65 14.00 -1.93 -12.08
CA ALA A 65 15.17 -1.75 -11.23
C ALA A 65 16.06 -2.99 -11.30
N LYS A 66 17.36 -2.76 -11.52
CA LYS A 66 18.35 -3.84 -11.55
C LYS A 66 18.44 -4.49 -10.17
N PRO A 67 18.63 -5.82 -10.08
CA PRO A 67 18.94 -6.47 -8.81
C PRO A 67 20.16 -5.83 -8.14
N GLY A 68 20.12 -5.67 -6.82
CA GLY A 68 21.22 -5.07 -6.05
C GLY A 68 21.24 -3.53 -6.06
N THR A 69 20.20 -2.87 -6.56
CA THR A 69 20.00 -1.42 -6.39
C THR A 69 19.25 -1.13 -5.10
N ASP A 70 19.40 0.09 -4.56
CA ASP A 70 18.67 0.59 -3.38
C ASP A 70 17.22 0.99 -3.69
N TYR A 71 16.63 0.40 -4.74
CA TYR A 71 15.28 0.72 -5.15
C TYR A 71 14.27 0.31 -4.08
N TYR A 72 13.47 1.28 -3.63
CA TYR A 72 12.31 1.03 -2.79
C TYR A 72 11.15 1.89 -3.28
N ALA A 73 9.96 1.29 -3.38
CA ALA A 73 8.76 1.93 -3.92
C ALA A 73 8.48 3.30 -3.33
N THR A 74 8.51 3.36 -2.00
CA THR A 74 8.15 4.55 -1.25
C THR A 74 9.12 5.71 -1.52
N THR A 75 10.43 5.42 -1.59
CA THR A 75 11.44 6.45 -1.89
C THR A 75 11.36 6.86 -3.36
N ALA A 76 11.28 5.91 -4.29
CA ALA A 76 11.18 6.21 -5.71
C ALA A 76 9.98 7.13 -6.04
N ILE A 77 8.83 6.90 -5.41
CA ILE A 77 7.66 7.77 -5.56
C ILE A 77 7.95 9.20 -5.11
N ALA A 78 8.61 9.35 -3.95
CA ALA A 78 8.99 10.66 -3.45
C ALA A 78 10.03 11.32 -4.38
N ASP A 79 11.05 10.58 -4.81
CA ASP A 79 12.13 11.06 -5.66
C ASP A 79 11.62 11.57 -7.01
N HIS A 80 10.69 10.84 -7.64
CA HIS A 80 10.06 11.30 -8.88
C HIS A 80 9.22 12.57 -8.67
N MET A 81 8.48 12.70 -7.57
CA MET A 81 7.76 13.93 -7.29
C MET A 81 8.73 15.10 -7.04
N ILE A 82 9.79 14.88 -6.28
CA ILE A 82 10.84 15.89 -6.04
C ILE A 82 11.44 16.35 -7.37
N LYS A 83 11.79 15.41 -8.26
CA LYS A 83 12.24 15.71 -9.64
C LYS A 83 11.24 16.62 -10.36
N TYR A 84 9.94 16.28 -10.38
CA TYR A 84 8.93 17.09 -11.05
C TYR A 84 8.79 18.49 -10.45
N LEU A 85 8.88 18.63 -9.13
CA LEU A 85 8.84 19.92 -8.45
C LEU A 85 10.09 20.77 -8.74
N GLN A 86 11.27 20.15 -8.85
CA GLN A 86 12.49 20.84 -9.26
C GLN A 86 12.40 21.33 -10.70
N GLU A 87 11.95 20.48 -11.63
CA GLU A 87 11.70 20.85 -13.02
C GLU A 87 10.65 21.97 -13.13
N HIS A 88 9.60 21.90 -12.32
CA HIS A 88 8.60 22.96 -12.23
C HIS A 88 9.19 24.29 -11.75
N ALA A 89 10.00 24.26 -10.69
CA ALA A 89 10.66 25.46 -10.17
C ALA A 89 11.61 26.09 -11.21
N GLN A 90 12.23 25.29 -12.07
CA GLN A 90 13.14 25.78 -13.11
C GLN A 90 12.39 26.34 -14.33
N ALA A 91 11.38 25.64 -14.84
CA ALA A 91 10.73 25.98 -16.09
C ALA A 91 9.40 26.76 -15.94
N HIS A 92 8.79 26.69 -14.76
CA HIS A 92 7.40 27.11 -14.52
C HIS A 92 7.19 27.83 -13.19
N ALA A 93 8.22 28.45 -12.59
CA ALA A 93 8.17 29.11 -11.28
C ALA A 93 6.99 30.08 -11.08
N GLY A 94 6.50 30.72 -12.15
CA GLY A 94 5.37 31.65 -12.11
C GLY A 94 3.98 31.00 -12.22
N LYS A 95 3.89 29.66 -12.31
CA LYS A 95 2.62 28.92 -12.41
C LYS A 95 2.37 28.15 -11.11
N PRO A 96 1.13 28.05 -10.62
CA PRO A 96 0.83 27.16 -9.51
C PRO A 96 0.90 25.69 -9.94
N PHE A 97 1.07 24.79 -8.98
CA PHE A 97 1.03 23.36 -9.23
C PHE A 97 0.08 22.61 -8.29
N PHE A 98 -0.38 21.45 -8.76
CA PHE A 98 -1.09 20.43 -7.99
C PHE A 98 -0.26 19.15 -8.01
N ALA A 99 0.08 18.62 -6.84
CA ALA A 99 0.88 17.40 -6.70
C ALA A 99 0.05 16.30 -6.05
N TYR A 100 -0.11 15.18 -6.75
CA TYR A 100 -0.78 13.99 -6.24
C TYR A 100 0.26 12.88 -6.01
N VAL A 101 0.55 12.61 -4.73
CA VAL A 101 1.52 11.59 -4.32
C VAL A 101 0.77 10.43 -3.65
N ALA A 102 0.78 9.27 -4.30
CA ALA A 102 -0.02 8.12 -3.91
C ALA A 102 0.88 6.91 -3.60
N TYR A 103 1.26 6.73 -2.34
CA TYR A 103 2.11 5.62 -1.93
C TYR A 103 1.42 4.25 -2.08
N LEU A 104 2.20 3.22 -2.43
CA LEU A 104 1.73 1.83 -2.44
C LEU A 104 1.77 1.25 -1.02
N SER A 105 2.75 1.65 -0.21
CA SER A 105 2.86 1.27 1.21
C SER A 105 1.73 1.89 2.04
N PRO A 106 1.17 1.21 3.06
CA PRO A 106 1.59 -0.08 3.63
C PRO A 106 0.79 -1.27 3.08
N HIS A 107 0.40 -1.25 1.80
CA HIS A 107 -0.36 -2.34 1.19
C HIS A 107 0.41 -3.67 1.26
N PHE A 108 -0.33 -4.78 1.30
CA PHE A 108 0.27 -6.11 1.25
C PHE A 108 0.93 -6.39 -0.10
N PRO A 109 2.03 -7.17 -0.12
CA PRO A 109 2.74 -7.75 1.01
C PRO A 109 3.58 -6.72 1.77
N LEU A 110 3.72 -6.93 3.09
CA LEU A 110 4.44 -6.03 3.96
C LEU A 110 5.95 -6.11 3.72
N HIS A 111 6.48 -5.12 3.02
CA HIS A 111 7.90 -4.96 2.71
C HIS A 111 8.41 -3.60 3.17
N ALA A 112 9.51 -3.59 3.92
CA ALA A 112 10.20 -2.38 4.36
C ALA A 112 11.72 -2.62 4.43
N PRO A 113 12.55 -1.59 4.29
CA PRO A 113 14.00 -1.69 4.51
C PRO A 113 14.33 -2.29 5.87
N ALA A 114 15.44 -3.04 5.94
CA ALA A 114 15.84 -3.75 7.17
C ALA A 114 16.05 -2.81 8.35
N GLU A 115 16.59 -1.62 8.09
CA GLU A 115 16.76 -0.55 9.08
C GLU A 115 15.44 -0.07 9.68
N ASP A 116 14.39 0.06 8.86
CA ASP A 116 13.06 0.46 9.33
C ASP A 116 12.42 -0.64 10.17
N ILE A 117 12.58 -1.91 9.76
CA ILE A 117 12.10 -3.06 10.54
C ILE A 117 12.79 -3.12 11.92
N ALA A 118 14.11 -2.87 11.96
CA ALA A 118 14.89 -2.93 13.19
C ALA A 118 14.39 -1.95 14.27
N ARG A 119 13.89 -0.78 13.87
CA ARG A 119 13.30 0.24 14.77
C ARG A 119 12.05 -0.24 15.52
N TYR A 120 11.42 -1.32 15.07
CA TYR A 120 10.22 -1.89 15.69
C TYR A 120 10.47 -3.24 16.37
N LYS A 121 11.72 -3.71 16.44
CA LYS A 121 12.08 -4.94 17.15
C LYS A 121 11.60 -4.86 18.61
N GLY A 122 10.87 -5.87 19.06
CA GLY A 122 10.33 -5.95 20.43
C GLY A 122 9.01 -5.18 20.67
N LYS A 123 8.66 -4.18 19.84
CA LYS A 123 7.44 -3.35 20.07
C LYS A 123 6.14 -4.13 19.96
N TYR A 124 6.12 -5.17 19.13
CA TYR A 124 4.95 -6.01 18.90
C TYR A 124 5.14 -7.44 19.45
N THR A 125 6.02 -7.63 20.44
CA THR A 125 6.07 -8.90 21.16
C THR A 125 4.78 -9.08 21.97
N PRO A 126 4.07 -10.21 21.84
CA PRO A 126 2.91 -10.47 22.67
C PRO A 126 3.32 -10.47 24.14
N ALA A 127 2.84 -9.48 24.91
CA ALA A 127 2.94 -9.48 26.36
C ALA A 127 1.99 -10.54 26.91
N GLY A 128 2.42 -11.80 26.87
CA GLY A 128 1.63 -12.91 27.37
C GLY A 128 1.86 -14.15 26.54
N ARG A 129 2.08 -15.26 27.23
CA ARG A 129 2.11 -16.61 26.69
C ARG A 129 0.87 -16.88 25.83
N CYS A 130 0.93 -16.54 24.54
CA CYS A 130 0.14 -17.26 23.56
C CYS A 130 0.78 -18.64 23.52
N CYS A 131 0.10 -19.62 24.11
CA CYS A 131 0.42 -21.02 23.87
C CYS A 131 0.51 -21.17 22.35
N ALA A 132 1.73 -21.31 21.82
CA ALA A 132 1.96 -21.69 20.45
C ALA A 132 1.48 -23.14 20.32
N GLY A 133 0.17 -23.31 20.18
CA GLY A 133 -0.39 -24.54 19.66
C GLY A 133 0.19 -24.71 18.27
N ARG A 134 1.03 -25.73 18.09
CA ARG A 134 1.56 -26.11 16.79
C ARG A 134 0.38 -26.60 15.94
N ALA A 135 -0.25 -25.71 15.19
CA ALA A 135 -1.16 -26.13 14.13
C ALA A 135 -0.29 -26.70 13.00
N THR A 136 0.03 -27.99 13.09
CA THR A 136 0.54 -28.74 11.95
C THR A 136 -0.60 -28.87 10.95
N ASN A 137 -0.71 -27.91 10.04
CA ASN A 137 -1.33 -28.17 8.76
C ASN A 137 -0.23 -28.07 7.71
N GLY A 138 -0.11 -29.12 6.91
CA GLY A 138 1.08 -29.44 6.13
C GLY A 138 1.71 -28.26 5.37
N ASN A 139 3.03 -28.18 5.50
CA ASN A 139 3.95 -27.75 4.45
C ASN A 139 3.91 -26.30 3.95
N ARG A 140 3.79 -25.28 4.83
CA ARG A 140 4.18 -23.89 4.51
C ARG A 140 4.83 -23.20 5.72
N PRO A 141 6.15 -22.92 5.73
CA PRO A 141 6.75 -22.01 6.71
C PRO A 141 6.44 -20.55 6.31
N TRP A 142 6.77 -19.56 7.15
CA TRP A 142 6.75 -18.10 6.87
C TRP A 142 5.45 -17.26 6.95
N ALA A 143 4.44 -17.63 7.73
CA ALA A 143 3.38 -16.67 8.14
C ALA A 143 3.46 -16.32 9.63
N TRP A 144 3.99 -15.14 9.97
CA TRP A 144 3.84 -14.55 11.30
C TRP A 144 2.56 -13.73 11.34
N TRP A 145 1.56 -14.20 12.11
CA TRP A 145 0.35 -13.42 12.41
C TRP A 145 0.56 -12.62 13.69
N ILE A 146 0.45 -11.29 13.61
CA ILE A 146 0.28 -10.40 14.77
C ILE A 146 -1.13 -9.82 14.67
N GLY A 147 -2.11 -10.51 15.26
CA GLY A 147 -3.44 -9.98 15.50
C GLY A 147 -3.59 -9.59 16.97
N PRO A 148 -4.21 -8.45 17.31
CA PRO A 148 -4.43 -8.08 18.71
C PRO A 148 -5.37 -9.08 19.37
N CYS A 149 -4.94 -9.65 20.50
CA CYS A 149 -5.80 -10.41 21.39
C CYS A 149 -6.68 -9.44 22.20
N ARG A 150 -7.62 -8.74 21.55
CA ARG A 150 -8.67 -8.03 22.27
C ARG A 150 -9.74 -9.04 22.67
N ARG A 151 -9.83 -9.32 23.97
CA ARG A 151 -10.99 -9.96 24.61
C ARG A 151 -12.23 -9.10 24.32
N TRP A 152 -12.95 -9.43 23.25
CA TRP A 152 -14.24 -8.79 22.94
C TRP A 152 -15.25 -9.22 24.01
N ASN A 153 -15.59 -8.29 24.90
CA ASN A 153 -16.60 -8.51 25.91
C ASN A 153 -17.98 -8.49 25.22
N ARG A 154 -18.72 -9.59 25.34
CA ARG A 154 -20.02 -9.81 24.71
C ARG A 154 -21.07 -9.06 25.52
N ARG A 155 -21.64 -7.96 25.02
CA ARG A 155 -22.94 -7.40 25.48
C ARG A 155 -23.57 -6.53 24.38
N SER A 156 -24.78 -6.92 23.96
CA SER A 156 -25.85 -6.17 23.25
C SER A 156 -25.48 -5.42 21.96
N SER A 157 -26.14 -5.57 20.81
CA SER A 157 -27.59 -5.66 20.60
C SER A 157 -27.92 -6.34 19.26
N GLN A 158 -29.16 -6.81 19.18
CA GLN A 158 -29.77 -7.62 18.13
C GLN A 158 -30.01 -6.87 16.80
N ALA A 159 -30.37 -7.69 15.79
CA ALA A 159 -30.89 -7.40 14.44
C ALA A 159 -29.81 -7.12 13.38
N GLY A 160 -29.69 -7.81 12.24
CA GLY A 160 -30.48 -8.88 11.63
C GLY A 160 -30.32 -8.81 10.10
N ARG A 161 -29.87 -9.92 9.48
CA ARG A 161 -29.91 -10.33 8.04
C ARG A 161 -28.62 -10.24 7.19
N ARG A 162 -27.94 -11.41 7.13
CA ARG A 162 -27.27 -12.19 6.02
C ARG A 162 -26.38 -11.44 5.01
N ILE A 163 -25.17 -11.92 4.68
CA ILE A 163 -24.88 -13.15 3.89
C ILE A 163 -23.63 -13.91 4.43
N SER A 164 -23.65 -15.24 4.31
CA SER A 164 -22.61 -16.19 4.72
C SER A 164 -22.02 -16.94 3.53
N TRP A 165 -20.76 -17.43 3.63
CA TRP A 165 -20.27 -18.76 3.20
C TRP A 165 -19.09 -19.11 4.12
N SER A 166 -19.29 -19.90 5.19
CA SER A 166 -19.14 -21.38 5.30
C SER A 166 -17.67 -21.85 5.29
N ALA A 167 -17.20 -22.82 6.07
CA ALA A 167 -17.63 -23.48 7.29
C ALA A 167 -16.40 -24.26 7.80
N PHE A 168 -16.08 -24.20 9.09
CA PHE A 168 -15.44 -25.33 9.78
C PHE A 168 -16.02 -25.38 11.19
N ARG A 169 -16.95 -26.32 11.39
CA ARG A 169 -17.33 -26.81 12.72
C ARG A 169 -16.28 -27.81 13.15
N THR A 170 -15.68 -27.60 14.32
CA THR A 170 -15.43 -28.71 15.24
C THR A 170 -15.96 -28.33 16.62
N LYS A 171 -16.63 -29.31 17.22
CA LYS A 171 -17.39 -29.25 18.46
C LYS A 171 -16.45 -29.18 19.68
N SER A 172 -16.97 -28.60 20.77
CA SER A 172 -16.70 -28.89 22.20
C SER A 172 -15.23 -28.86 22.68
N ASN A 173 -14.75 -27.77 23.31
CA ASN A 173 -14.84 -27.35 24.74
C ASN A 173 -13.55 -27.70 25.54
N PRO A 174 -13.27 -27.02 26.68
CA PRO A 174 -11.95 -26.54 27.07
C PRO A 174 -11.34 -27.40 28.19
N VAL A 175 -10.10 -27.09 28.60
CA VAL A 175 -9.62 -26.95 30.00
C VAL A 175 -8.10 -26.76 29.97
N CYS A 176 -7.63 -25.68 30.61
CA CYS A 176 -6.24 -25.57 31.07
C CYS A 176 -6.20 -26.15 32.50
N PRO A 177 -5.39 -27.17 32.82
CA PRO A 177 -5.04 -27.48 34.19
C PRO A 177 -3.96 -26.51 34.68
N GLY A 178 -4.11 -26.09 35.93
CA GLY A 178 -3.40 -24.98 36.54
C GLY A 178 -1.96 -25.27 36.97
N ARG A 179 -1.38 -24.22 37.55
CA ARG A 179 -0.12 -24.23 38.30
C ARG A 179 -0.15 -25.31 39.38
N ASN A 180 0.88 -26.15 39.40
CA ASN A 180 1.87 -26.23 40.48
C ASN A 180 3.22 -26.61 39.87
#